data_AF-A0A958UXG6-F1
#
_entry.id   AF-A0A958UXG6-F1
#
_cell.length_a   1.000
_cell.length_b   1.000
_cell.length_c   1.000
_cell.angle_alpha   90.00
_cell.angle_beta   90.00
_cell.angle_gamma   90.00
#
_symmetry.space_group_name_H-M   'P 1'
#
loop_
_entity.id
_entity.type
_entity.pdbx_description
1 polymer ?
#
loop_
_entity_poly.entity_id
_entity_poly.type
_entity_poly.pdbx_seq_one_letter_code
_entity_poly.pdbx_strand_id
1 'polypeptide(L)'
;LFDTMLAHYLINPDMRHNMDVLAETYLNYTPISIEALIGKKGKNQLTMREVPLEKQTEYAVEDADITLQLKQHFQTELGEANTQTLFNDIEVPLLKVLADMELEGINLDKEFLKKLSVELEDEIKTLEQKIYTEAGEEFNIASPKQLGDILFEKLKLVDKPKKTKTGQYATSEDILSYLAKDHEIIQHILDYRGLAKLKSTYVDALPNQVLKETGRVHTDYMQTVAATGRLASNNPNLQNIPIRTERGREVRKAFIPRNEDYTLLAADYSQIELRIIAALSDEENMISAFK
;
A
#
# COMPACT_ATOMS: atom_id res chain seq x y z
N LEU A 1 -27.37 -7.00 -1.13
CA LEU A 1 -26.50 -5.84 -0.88
C LEU A 1 -26.07 -5.31 -2.24
N PHE A 2 -26.05 -4.00 -2.46
CA PHE A 2 -25.56 -3.40 -3.70
C PHE A 2 -24.68 -2.21 -3.32
N ASP A 3 -23.43 -2.23 -3.76
CA ASP A 3 -22.46 -1.18 -3.53
C ASP A 3 -22.15 -0.53 -4.88
N THR A 4 -22.41 0.79 -4.99
CA THR A 4 -22.25 1.54 -6.24
C THR A 4 -20.79 1.74 -6.61
N MET A 5 -19.88 1.80 -5.64
CA MET A 5 -18.45 1.93 -5.86
C MET A 5 -17.89 0.63 -6.46
N LEU A 6 -18.25 -0.52 -5.88
CA LEU A 6 -17.90 -1.84 -6.44
C LEU A 6 -18.50 -2.05 -7.84
N ALA A 7 -19.77 -1.68 -8.02
CA ALA A 7 -20.43 -1.82 -9.31
C ALA A 7 -19.72 -1.01 -10.40
N HIS A 8 -19.45 0.26 -10.14
CA HIS A 8 -18.76 1.12 -11.10
C HIS A 8 -17.31 0.68 -11.34
N TYR A 9 -16.60 0.19 -10.31
CA TYR A 9 -15.25 -0.35 -10.47
C TYR A 9 -15.18 -1.52 -11.48
N LEU A 10 -16.17 -2.41 -11.46
CA LEU A 10 -16.24 -3.51 -12.42
C LEU A 10 -16.62 -3.05 -13.84
N ILE A 11 -17.37 -1.96 -13.96
CA ILE A 11 -17.74 -1.37 -15.26
C ILE A 11 -16.55 -0.63 -15.87
N ASN A 12 -15.87 0.21 -15.08
CA ASN A 12 -14.78 1.05 -15.55
C ASN A 12 -13.69 1.20 -14.46
N PRO A 13 -12.71 0.30 -14.40
CA PRO A 13 -11.72 0.24 -13.32
C PRO A 13 -10.68 1.38 -13.34
N ASP A 14 -10.53 2.11 -14.45
CA ASP A 14 -9.53 3.18 -14.58
C ASP A 14 -10.03 4.55 -14.09
N MET A 15 -11.35 4.71 -13.91
CA MET A 15 -11.95 5.94 -13.41
C MET A 15 -11.94 6.02 -11.88
N ARG A 16 -12.13 7.22 -11.32
CA ARG A 16 -12.35 7.35 -9.87
C ARG A 16 -13.77 6.91 -9.52
N HIS A 17 -13.91 6.13 -8.45
CA HIS A 17 -15.21 5.53 -8.08
C HIS A 17 -15.88 6.20 -6.86
N ASN A 18 -15.40 7.37 -6.39
CA ASN A 18 -16.05 8.07 -5.28
C ASN A 18 -17.40 8.68 -5.74
N MET A 19 -18.37 8.73 -4.82
CA MET A 19 -19.74 9.13 -5.13
C MET A 19 -19.83 10.49 -5.82
N ASP A 20 -19.07 11.50 -5.37
CA ASP A 20 -19.06 12.85 -5.94
C ASP A 20 -18.76 12.84 -7.44
N VAL A 21 -17.67 12.16 -7.84
CA VAL A 21 -17.29 12.03 -9.25
C VAL A 21 -18.35 11.27 -10.06
N LEU A 22 -18.97 10.25 -9.46
CA LEU A 22 -20.00 9.46 -10.14
C LEU A 22 -21.29 10.26 -10.34
N ALA A 23 -21.70 11.03 -9.33
CA ALA A 23 -22.87 11.90 -9.43
C ALA A 23 -22.68 12.97 -10.52
N GLU A 24 -21.50 13.59 -10.59
CA GLU A 24 -21.21 14.59 -11.62
C GLU A 24 -21.20 13.96 -13.02
N THR A 25 -20.62 12.77 -13.15
CA THR A 25 -20.47 12.10 -14.45
C THR A 25 -21.77 11.51 -14.97
N TYR A 26 -22.54 10.83 -14.12
CA TYR A 26 -23.72 10.04 -14.53
C TYR A 26 -25.04 10.78 -14.34
N LEU A 27 -25.12 11.68 -13.36
CA LEU A 27 -26.35 12.39 -13.01
C LEU A 27 -26.29 13.89 -13.37
N ASN A 28 -25.14 14.39 -13.83
CA ASN A 28 -24.88 15.83 -14.02
C ASN A 28 -25.22 16.65 -12.77
N TYR A 29 -24.94 16.09 -11.60
CA TYR A 29 -25.24 16.66 -10.30
C TYR A 29 -23.98 16.76 -9.46
N THR A 30 -23.71 17.92 -8.86
CA THR A 30 -22.58 18.11 -7.95
C THR A 30 -23.10 18.01 -6.51
N PRO A 31 -22.75 16.95 -5.76
CA PRO A 31 -23.16 16.79 -4.37
C PRO A 31 -22.53 17.83 -3.44
N ILE A 32 -23.12 17.99 -2.27
CA ILE A 32 -22.56 18.80 -1.19
C ILE A 32 -21.26 18.14 -0.73
N SER A 33 -20.14 18.84 -0.86
CA SER A 33 -18.86 18.31 -0.36
C SER A 33 -18.86 18.22 1.17
N ILE A 34 -18.30 17.15 1.71
CA ILE A 34 -18.06 17.01 3.15
C ILE A 34 -17.28 18.20 3.74
N GLU A 35 -16.35 18.81 2.97
CA GLU A 35 -15.60 19.99 3.43
C GLU A 35 -16.48 21.24 3.59
N ALA A 36 -17.59 21.34 2.87
CA ALA A 36 -18.57 22.41 3.08
C ALA A 36 -19.30 22.24 4.42
N LEU A 37 -19.38 21.00 4.91
CA LEU A 37 -20.07 20.64 6.14
C LEU A 37 -19.16 20.76 7.37
N ILE A 38 -17.97 20.16 7.32
CA ILE A 38 -17.05 20.06 8.46
C ILE A 38 -15.81 20.95 8.32
N GLY A 39 -15.67 21.69 7.22
CA GLY A 39 -14.49 22.49 6.92
C GLY A 39 -13.39 21.69 6.23
N LYS A 40 -12.36 22.42 5.77
CA LYS A 40 -11.20 21.83 5.07
C LYS A 40 -10.41 20.90 5.97
N LYS A 41 -9.84 19.85 5.38
CA LYS A 41 -8.97 18.90 6.08
C LYS A 41 -7.84 19.61 6.84
N GLY A 42 -7.76 19.40 8.15
CA GLY A 42 -6.74 20.01 9.01
C GLY A 42 -7.11 19.99 10.49
N LYS A 43 -6.27 20.62 11.32
CA LYS A 43 -6.44 20.64 12.80
C LYS A 43 -7.77 21.23 13.27
N ASN A 44 -8.40 22.07 12.45
CA ASN A 44 -9.63 22.79 12.78
C ASN A 44 -10.85 22.21 12.05
N GLN A 45 -10.71 21.05 11.40
CA GLN A 45 -11.84 20.37 10.79
C GLN A 45 -12.77 19.87 11.89
N LEU A 46 -14.06 20.17 11.77
CA LEU A 46 -15.08 19.73 12.69
C LEU A 46 -15.34 18.23 12.52
N THR A 47 -15.98 17.63 13.53
CA THR A 47 -16.57 16.30 13.39
C THR A 47 -18.05 16.42 13.03
N MET A 48 -18.64 15.36 12.44
CA MET A 48 -20.09 15.32 12.17
C MET A 48 -20.92 15.59 13.43
N ARG A 49 -20.41 15.26 14.62
CA ARG A 49 -21.07 15.48 15.91
C ARG A 49 -21.24 16.97 16.26
N GLU A 50 -20.41 17.85 15.69
CA GLU A 50 -20.42 19.28 15.96
C GLU A 50 -21.25 20.08 14.94
N VAL A 51 -21.68 19.43 13.85
CA VAL A 51 -22.47 20.04 12.78
C VAL A 51 -23.94 20.13 13.21
N PRO A 52 -24.68 21.21 12.90
CA PRO A 52 -26.12 21.27 13.15
C PRO A 52 -26.88 20.11 12.47
N LEU A 53 -27.86 19.54 13.19
CA LEU A 53 -28.62 18.36 12.72
C LEU A 53 -29.27 18.58 11.34
N GLU A 54 -29.79 19.77 11.08
CA GLU A 54 -30.42 20.13 9.80
C GLU A 54 -29.46 19.95 8.63
N LYS A 55 -28.22 20.44 8.75
CA LYS A 55 -27.19 20.30 7.72
C LYS A 55 -26.70 18.85 7.57
N GLN A 56 -26.58 18.13 8.70
CA GLN A 56 -26.27 16.70 8.65
C GLN A 56 -27.35 15.92 7.90
N THR A 57 -28.61 16.29 8.11
CA THR A 57 -29.76 15.63 7.47
C THR A 57 -29.75 15.86 5.97
N GLU A 58 -29.55 17.10 5.52
CA GLU A 58 -29.50 17.42 4.08
C GLU A 58 -28.38 16.66 3.38
N TYR A 59 -27.16 16.68 3.94
CA TYR A 59 -26.01 15.94 3.42
C TYR A 59 -26.25 14.41 3.40
N ALA A 60 -26.71 13.83 4.51
CA ALA A 60 -26.87 12.38 4.61
C ALA A 60 -28.02 11.83 3.75
N VAL A 61 -29.09 12.60 3.58
CA VAL A 61 -30.22 12.21 2.70
C VAL A 61 -29.81 12.34 1.22
N GLU A 62 -29.04 13.37 0.86
CA GLU A 62 -28.47 13.51 -0.47
C GLU A 62 -27.60 12.31 -0.85
N ASP A 63 -26.64 11.92 0.00
CA ASP A 63 -25.79 10.74 -0.23
C ASP A 63 -26.62 9.47 -0.49
N ALA A 64 -27.69 9.27 0.28
CA ALA A 64 -28.58 8.13 0.12
C ALA A 64 -29.39 8.15 -1.18
N ASP A 65 -29.93 9.32 -1.56
CA ASP A 65 -30.69 9.50 -2.79
C ASP A 65 -29.80 9.33 -4.04
N ILE A 66 -28.65 10.02 -4.06
CA ILE A 66 -27.67 9.92 -5.15
C ILE A 66 -27.17 8.49 -5.30
N THR A 67 -26.86 7.79 -4.20
CA THR A 67 -26.46 6.37 -4.25
C THR A 67 -27.57 5.49 -4.83
N LEU A 68 -28.84 5.74 -4.51
CA LEU A 68 -29.96 4.99 -5.07
C LEU A 68 -30.13 5.23 -6.58
N GLN A 69 -30.00 6.48 -7.02
CA GLN A 69 -30.05 6.83 -8.44
C GLN A 69 -28.89 6.17 -9.21
N LEU A 70 -27.66 6.30 -8.71
CA LEU A 70 -26.48 5.64 -9.30
C LEU A 70 -26.64 4.13 -9.40
N LYS A 71 -27.22 3.48 -8.38
CA LYS A 71 -27.52 2.05 -8.44
C LYS A 71 -28.42 1.68 -9.63
N GLN A 72 -29.43 2.48 -9.94
CA GLN A 72 -30.34 2.20 -11.07
C GLN A 72 -29.60 2.21 -12.40
N HIS A 73 -28.67 3.14 -12.58
CA HIS A 73 -27.78 3.19 -13.74
C HIS A 73 -26.85 1.97 -13.79
N PHE A 74 -26.06 1.75 -12.73
CA PHE A 74 -25.04 0.71 -12.72
C PHE A 74 -25.59 -0.71 -12.74
N GLN A 75 -26.81 -0.94 -12.23
CA GLN A 75 -27.45 -2.25 -12.34
C GLN A 75 -27.71 -2.65 -13.80
N THR A 76 -28.01 -1.69 -14.67
CA THR A 76 -28.18 -1.95 -16.10
C THR A 76 -26.82 -2.19 -16.76
N GLU A 77 -25.86 -1.30 -16.51
CA GLU A 77 -24.52 -1.36 -17.11
C GLU A 77 -23.73 -2.62 -16.69
N LEU A 78 -23.88 -3.10 -15.45
CA LEU A 78 -23.28 -4.37 -15.00
C LEU A 78 -23.76 -5.56 -15.84
N GLY A 79 -25.04 -5.54 -16.25
CA GLY A 79 -25.60 -6.55 -17.14
C GLY A 79 -25.00 -6.46 -18.54
N GLU A 80 -24.91 -5.25 -19.10
CA GLU A 80 -24.32 -5.02 -20.43
C GLU A 80 -22.82 -5.37 -20.49
N ALA A 81 -22.09 -5.12 -19.41
CA ALA A 81 -20.67 -5.46 -19.27
C ALA A 81 -20.40 -6.94 -18.96
N ASN A 82 -21.45 -7.76 -18.76
CA ASN A 82 -21.35 -9.16 -18.32
C ASN A 82 -20.56 -9.37 -17.01
N THR A 83 -20.54 -8.37 -16.12
CA THR A 83 -19.84 -8.41 -14.83
C THR A 83 -20.77 -8.69 -13.64
N GLN A 84 -22.07 -8.85 -13.91
CA GLN A 84 -23.08 -9.09 -12.87
C GLN A 84 -22.80 -10.31 -11.99
N THR A 85 -22.31 -11.42 -12.57
CA THR A 85 -21.95 -12.63 -11.82
C THR A 85 -20.75 -12.38 -10.92
N LEU A 86 -19.70 -11.74 -11.45
CA LEU A 86 -18.51 -11.37 -10.68
C LEU A 86 -18.86 -10.46 -9.49
N PHE A 87 -19.74 -9.48 -9.72
CA PHE A 87 -20.24 -8.59 -8.68
C PHE A 87 -20.97 -9.36 -7.56
N ASN A 88 -21.92 -10.23 -7.93
CA ASN A 88 -22.79 -10.91 -6.97
C ASN A 88 -22.10 -12.05 -6.22
N ASP A 89 -21.23 -12.79 -6.89
CA ASP A 89 -20.69 -14.05 -6.39
C ASP A 89 -19.30 -13.88 -5.76
N ILE A 90 -18.56 -12.82 -6.12
CA ILE A 90 -17.20 -12.56 -5.62
C ILE A 90 -17.15 -11.25 -4.84
N GLU A 91 -17.40 -10.10 -5.48
CA GLU A 91 -17.09 -8.79 -4.87
C GLU A 91 -17.98 -8.44 -3.67
N VAL A 92 -19.30 -8.62 -3.80
CA VAL A 92 -20.26 -8.31 -2.73
C VAL A 92 -20.11 -9.25 -1.53
N PRO A 93 -19.92 -10.58 -1.70
CA PRO A 93 -19.59 -11.47 -0.59
C PRO A 93 -18.26 -11.12 0.08
N LEU A 94 -17.23 -10.78 -0.72
CA LEU A 94 -15.90 -10.44 -0.23
C LEU A 94 -15.92 -9.22 0.70
N LEU A 95 -16.76 -8.22 0.42
CA LEU A 95 -16.89 -7.02 1.26
C LEU A 95 -17.12 -7.34 2.74
N LYS A 96 -17.98 -8.33 3.03
CA LYS A 96 -18.25 -8.74 4.43
C LYS A 96 -17.03 -9.42 5.07
N VAL A 97 -16.35 -10.26 4.30
CA VAL A 97 -15.13 -10.94 4.76
C VAL A 97 -14.03 -9.92 5.06
N LEU A 98 -13.86 -8.92 4.20
CA LEU A 98 -12.90 -7.84 4.43
C LEU A 98 -13.28 -7.04 5.68
N ALA A 99 -14.54 -6.64 5.85
CA ALA A 99 -14.98 -5.95 7.06
C ALA A 99 -14.70 -6.78 8.34
N ASP A 100 -14.94 -8.08 8.32
CA ASP A 100 -14.62 -8.97 9.44
C ASP A 100 -13.10 -9.04 9.70
N MET A 101 -12.29 -9.09 8.63
CA MET A 101 -10.82 -9.09 8.73
C MET A 101 -10.28 -7.76 9.29
N GLU A 102 -10.81 -6.64 8.84
CA GLU A 102 -10.45 -5.30 9.33
C GLU A 102 -10.81 -5.15 10.80
N LEU A 103 -12.03 -5.56 11.20
CA LEU A 103 -12.49 -5.49 12.59
C LEU A 103 -11.72 -6.42 13.52
N GLU A 104 -11.34 -7.62 13.06
CA GLU A 104 -10.50 -8.52 13.85
C GLU A 104 -9.09 -7.93 14.03
N GLY A 105 -8.49 -7.35 12.99
CA GLY A 105 -7.14 -6.81 13.02
C GLY A 105 -6.06 -7.86 13.34
N ILE A 106 -4.82 -7.43 13.56
CA ILE A 106 -3.69 -8.32 13.89
C ILE A 106 -2.93 -7.83 15.14
N ASN A 107 -2.51 -8.77 15.99
CA ASN A 107 -1.75 -8.46 17.20
C ASN A 107 -0.28 -8.17 16.87
N LEU A 108 0.33 -7.25 17.63
CA LEU A 108 1.67 -6.73 17.37
C LEU A 108 2.50 -6.65 18.65
N ASP A 109 3.65 -7.30 18.67
CA ASP A 109 4.64 -7.19 19.74
C ASP A 109 5.44 -5.87 19.62
N LYS A 110 4.98 -4.86 20.35
CA LYS A 110 5.61 -3.53 20.40
C LYS A 110 7.00 -3.56 21.03
N GLU A 111 7.22 -4.41 22.04
CA GLU A 111 8.50 -4.46 22.75
C GLU A 111 9.57 -5.13 21.89
N PHE A 112 9.18 -6.17 21.14
CA PHE A 112 10.05 -6.77 20.13
C PHE A 112 10.45 -5.74 19.05
N LEU A 113 9.51 -4.99 18.50
CA LEU A 113 9.83 -3.94 17.51
C LEU A 113 10.71 -2.84 18.08
N LYS A 114 10.51 -2.44 19.34
CA LYS A 114 11.34 -1.44 19.99
C LYS A 114 12.80 -1.90 20.13
N LYS A 115 13.03 -3.18 20.46
CA LYS A 115 14.38 -3.76 20.49
C LYS A 115 15.00 -3.80 19.09
N LEU A 116 14.24 -4.27 18.10
CA LEU A 116 14.67 -4.31 16.71
C LEU A 116 15.01 -2.90 16.18
N SER A 117 14.28 -1.87 16.60
CA SER A 117 14.57 -0.47 16.22
C SER A 117 15.98 -0.04 16.65
N VAL A 118 16.40 -0.41 17.87
CA VAL A 118 17.73 -0.10 18.40
C VAL A 118 18.81 -0.85 17.64
N GLU A 119 18.62 -2.15 17.39
CA GLU A 119 19.57 -2.96 16.61
C GLU A 119 19.77 -2.39 15.20
N LEU A 120 18.67 -2.07 14.52
CA LEU A 120 18.72 -1.49 13.18
C LEU A 120 19.39 -0.11 13.18
N GLU A 121 19.17 0.71 14.21
CA GLU A 121 19.84 2.01 14.35
C GLU A 121 21.36 1.87 14.41
N ASP A 122 21.87 0.90 15.16
CA ASP A 122 23.31 0.67 15.30
C ASP A 122 23.94 0.14 14.00
N GLU A 123 23.24 -0.74 13.28
CA GLU A 123 23.64 -1.21 11.95
C GLU A 123 23.65 -0.08 10.91
N ILE A 124 22.61 0.76 10.91
CA ILE A 124 22.50 1.91 10.01
C ILE A 124 23.68 2.87 10.25
N LYS A 125 24.00 3.20 11.51
CA LYS A 125 25.15 4.04 11.85
C LYS A 125 26.46 3.43 11.40
N THR A 126 26.62 2.12 11.56
CA THR A 126 27.83 1.41 11.12
C THR A 126 28.01 1.51 9.60
N LEU A 127 26.94 1.30 8.83
CA LEU A 127 26.95 1.44 7.37
C LEU A 127 27.19 2.88 6.94
N GLU A 128 26.57 3.84 7.62
CA GLU A 128 26.74 5.26 7.35
C GLU A 128 28.22 5.69 7.48
N GLN A 129 28.90 5.27 8.56
CA GLN A 129 30.32 5.56 8.76
C GLN A 129 31.22 4.91 7.69
N LYS A 130 30.90 3.70 7.24
CA LYS A 130 31.60 3.06 6.11
C LYS A 130 31.44 3.85 4.82
N ILE A 131 30.21 4.25 4.51
CA ILE A 131 29.90 5.04 3.31
C ILE A 131 30.62 6.39 3.33
N TYR A 132 30.67 7.06 4.49
CA TYR A 132 31.41 8.32 4.64
C TYR A 132 32.92 8.14 4.45
N THR A 133 33.47 7.05 4.97
CA THR A 133 34.89 6.72 4.80
C THR A 133 35.23 6.48 3.33
N GLU A 134 34.39 5.73 2.61
CA GLU A 134 34.57 5.43 1.19
C GLU A 134 34.32 6.65 0.27
N ALA A 135 33.37 7.52 0.63
CA ALA A 135 33.08 8.76 -0.08
C ALA A 135 34.10 9.88 0.23
N GLY A 136 34.81 9.78 1.35
CA GLY A 136 35.76 10.78 1.84
C GLY A 136 35.12 12.09 2.32
N GLU A 137 33.80 12.12 2.55
CA GLU A 137 33.07 13.22 3.18
C GLU A 137 31.73 12.76 3.74
N GLU A 138 31.16 13.54 4.66
CA GLU A 138 29.82 13.33 5.19
C GLU A 138 28.76 13.99 4.30
N PHE A 139 27.65 13.30 4.07
CA PHE A 139 26.52 13.80 3.30
C PHE A 139 25.24 13.08 3.69
N ASN A 140 24.09 13.57 3.22
CA ASN A 140 22.81 12.91 3.44
C ASN A 140 22.62 11.77 2.43
N ILE A 141 22.88 10.53 2.87
CA ILE A 141 22.75 9.30 2.07
C ILE A 141 21.30 9.06 1.60
N ALA A 142 20.31 9.51 2.39
CA ALA A 142 18.90 9.43 2.04
C ALA A 142 18.49 10.45 0.96
N SER A 143 19.31 11.48 0.67
CA SER A 143 19.06 12.45 -0.39
C SER A 143 19.55 11.92 -1.74
N PRO A 144 18.64 11.62 -2.71
CA PRO A 144 19.05 11.11 -4.02
C PRO A 144 19.97 12.07 -4.79
N LYS A 145 19.81 13.38 -4.55
CA LYS A 145 20.63 14.43 -5.16
C LYS A 145 22.06 14.38 -4.63
N GLN A 146 22.25 14.51 -3.31
CA GLN A 146 23.60 14.49 -2.72
C GLN A 146 24.31 13.17 -3.00
N LEU A 147 23.60 12.04 -2.88
CA LEU A 147 24.15 10.75 -3.24
C LEU A 147 24.59 10.69 -4.71
N GLY A 148 23.77 11.20 -5.64
CA GLY A 148 24.11 11.24 -7.05
C GLY A 148 25.38 12.04 -7.33
N ASP A 149 25.52 13.19 -6.69
CA ASP A 149 26.69 14.07 -6.85
C ASP A 149 27.98 13.36 -6.36
N ILE A 150 27.92 12.69 -5.20
CA ILE A 150 29.04 11.89 -4.66
C ILE A 150 29.43 10.76 -5.61
N LEU A 151 28.46 9.94 -6.03
CA LEU A 151 28.73 8.74 -6.83
C LEU A 151 29.24 9.07 -8.24
N PHE A 152 28.69 10.09 -8.89
CA PHE A 152 28.90 10.32 -10.31
C PHE A 152 29.76 11.55 -10.64
N GLU A 153 29.85 12.55 -9.77
CA GLU A 153 30.72 13.71 -10.00
C GLU A 153 32.07 13.55 -9.30
N LYS A 154 32.05 13.14 -8.02
CA LYS A 154 33.27 12.98 -7.21
C LYS A 154 33.96 11.65 -7.47
N LEU A 155 33.26 10.55 -7.20
CA LEU A 155 33.81 9.20 -7.35
C LEU A 155 33.86 8.75 -8.81
N LYS A 156 33.07 9.39 -9.69
CA LYS A 156 33.02 9.12 -11.14
C LYS A 156 32.90 7.63 -11.47
N LEU A 157 32.01 6.93 -10.76
CA LEU A 157 31.85 5.48 -10.89
C LEU A 157 31.37 5.06 -12.30
N VAL A 158 30.76 5.97 -13.06
CA VAL A 158 30.24 5.72 -14.41
C VAL A 158 30.53 6.93 -15.30
N ASP A 159 31.02 6.69 -16.52
CA ASP A 159 31.34 7.76 -17.49
C ASP A 159 30.10 8.53 -17.98
N LYS A 160 28.95 7.84 -18.10
CA LYS A 160 27.68 8.40 -18.60
C LYS A 160 26.52 8.03 -17.66
N PRO A 161 26.43 8.69 -16.49
CA PRO A 161 25.36 8.41 -15.54
C PRO A 161 24.01 8.84 -16.11
N LYS A 162 22.98 7.98 -15.93
CA LYS A 162 21.60 8.32 -16.31
C LYS A 162 21.09 9.44 -15.42
N LYS A 163 20.34 10.38 -16.01
CA LYS A 163 19.65 11.46 -15.30
C LYS A 163 18.14 11.27 -15.36
N THR A 164 17.48 11.69 -14.30
CA THR A 164 16.01 11.75 -14.19
C THR A 164 15.46 12.90 -15.05
N LYS A 165 14.13 12.94 -15.24
CA LYS A 165 13.44 14.03 -15.96
C LYS A 165 13.72 15.41 -15.35
N THR A 166 14.03 15.48 -14.05
CA THR A 166 14.36 16.70 -13.32
C THR A 166 15.86 17.07 -13.37
N GLY A 167 16.68 16.32 -14.12
CA GLY A 167 18.11 16.59 -14.31
C GLY A 167 19.02 16.06 -13.21
N GLN A 168 18.50 15.46 -12.14
CA GLN A 168 19.28 14.81 -11.08
C GLN A 168 19.79 13.46 -11.55
N TYR A 169 20.94 13.01 -11.05
CA TYR A 169 21.41 11.65 -11.34
C TYR A 169 20.45 10.59 -10.79
N ALA A 170 20.21 9.56 -11.60
CA ALA A 170 19.28 8.50 -11.26
C ALA A 170 19.98 7.50 -10.32
N THR A 171 19.54 7.46 -9.07
CA THR A 171 20.04 6.55 -8.04
C THR A 171 18.97 5.55 -7.61
N SER A 172 18.15 5.05 -8.54
CA SER A 172 17.15 4.02 -8.21
C SER A 172 17.83 2.69 -7.84
N GLU A 173 17.10 1.85 -7.10
CA GLU A 173 17.59 0.53 -6.68
C GLU A 173 18.07 -0.32 -7.87
N ASP A 174 17.35 -0.31 -9.00
CA ASP A 174 17.75 -1.03 -10.21
C ASP A 174 19.09 -0.57 -10.79
N ILE A 175 19.34 0.75 -10.79
CA ILE A 175 20.57 1.33 -11.33
C ILE A 175 21.74 1.01 -10.40
N LEU A 176 21.55 1.21 -9.10
CA LEU A 176 22.57 0.93 -8.10
C LEU A 176 22.89 -0.57 -8.03
N SER A 177 21.90 -1.45 -8.13
CA SER A 177 22.11 -2.91 -8.10
C SER A 177 22.98 -3.41 -9.25
N TYR A 178 22.91 -2.74 -10.42
CA TYR A 178 23.82 -3.05 -11.53
C TYR A 178 25.27 -2.68 -11.20
N LEU A 179 25.47 -1.53 -10.55
CA LEU A 179 26.79 -0.99 -10.18
C LEU A 179 27.39 -1.64 -8.92
N ALA A 180 26.57 -2.28 -8.09
CA ALA A 180 26.99 -2.95 -6.86
C ALA A 180 28.00 -4.08 -7.10
N LYS A 181 28.03 -4.65 -8.31
CA LYS A 181 28.98 -5.70 -8.69
C LYS A 181 30.42 -5.20 -8.75
N ASP A 182 30.60 -3.93 -9.10
CA ASP A 182 31.91 -3.34 -9.39
C ASP A 182 32.37 -2.38 -8.27
N HIS A 183 31.46 -1.97 -7.38
CA HIS A 183 31.72 -0.94 -6.38
C HIS A 183 31.08 -1.28 -5.02
N GLU A 184 31.93 -1.54 -4.03
CA GLU A 184 31.51 -1.91 -2.66
C GLU A 184 30.66 -0.82 -1.98
N ILE A 185 30.99 0.46 -2.20
CA ILE A 185 30.19 1.59 -1.68
C ILE A 185 28.72 1.53 -2.10
N ILE A 186 28.45 1.03 -3.31
CA ILE A 186 27.08 0.92 -3.82
C ILE A 186 26.32 -0.18 -3.06
N GLN A 187 26.98 -1.28 -2.73
CA GLN A 187 26.38 -2.33 -1.90
C GLN A 187 26.04 -1.78 -0.50
N HIS A 188 26.98 -1.07 0.13
CA HIS A 188 26.72 -0.43 1.43
C HIS A 188 25.55 0.56 1.38
N ILE A 189 25.42 1.34 0.30
CA ILE A 189 24.29 2.27 0.11
C ILE A 189 22.96 1.54 -0.05
N LEU A 190 22.93 0.44 -0.81
CA LEU A 190 21.73 -0.38 -0.98
C LEU A 190 21.28 -0.97 0.36
N ASP A 191 22.23 -1.51 1.13
CA ASP A 191 21.96 -2.07 2.46
C ASP A 191 21.47 -0.98 3.42
N TYR A 192 22.11 0.19 3.45
CA TYR A 192 21.69 1.35 4.25
C TYR A 192 20.24 1.74 3.92
N ARG A 193 19.90 1.88 2.64
CA ARG A 193 18.54 2.26 2.21
C ARG A 193 17.52 1.19 2.57
N GLY A 194 17.88 -0.09 2.43
CA GLY A 194 17.05 -1.21 2.85
C GLY A 194 16.72 -1.16 4.34
N LEU A 195 17.74 -1.04 5.19
CA LEU A 195 17.57 -0.97 6.64
C LEU A 195 16.85 0.32 7.08
N ALA A 196 17.21 1.48 6.53
CA ALA A 196 16.58 2.75 6.86
C ALA A 196 15.10 2.77 6.49
N LYS A 197 14.72 2.21 5.33
CA LYS A 197 13.33 2.04 4.93
C LYS A 197 12.61 1.05 5.85
N LEU A 198 13.23 -0.09 6.16
CA LEU A 198 12.66 -1.10 7.05
C LEU A 198 12.34 -0.50 8.42
N LYS A 199 13.30 0.24 8.99
CA LYS A 199 13.18 0.90 10.28
C LYS A 199 12.08 1.97 10.26
N SER A 200 12.17 2.93 9.35
CA SER A 200 11.23 4.07 9.30
C SER A 200 9.80 3.67 8.93
N THR A 201 9.63 2.79 7.94
CA THR A 201 8.31 2.46 7.37
C THR A 201 7.57 1.41 8.20
N TYR A 202 8.30 0.49 8.85
CA TYR A 202 7.69 -0.61 9.56
C TYR A 202 8.00 -0.58 11.05
N VAL A 203 9.27 -0.64 11.43
CA VAL A 203 9.65 -0.85 12.85
C VAL A 203 9.23 0.32 13.74
N ASP A 204 9.46 1.55 13.29
CA ASP A 204 9.14 2.76 14.05
C ASP A 204 7.67 3.19 13.85
N ALA A 205 7.08 2.90 12.69
CA ALA A 205 5.73 3.35 12.34
C ALA A 205 4.62 2.40 12.84
N LEU A 206 4.79 1.08 12.74
CA LEU A 206 3.75 0.10 13.10
C LEU A 206 3.28 0.20 14.56
N PRO A 207 4.15 0.42 15.56
CA PRO A 207 3.70 0.58 16.95
C PRO A 207 2.71 1.72 17.15
N ASN A 208 2.79 2.76 16.31
CA ASN A 208 1.89 3.92 16.32
C ASN A 208 0.55 3.66 15.63
N GLN A 209 0.42 2.54 14.89
CA GLN A 209 -0.81 2.11 14.21
C GLN A 209 -1.66 1.16 15.07
N VAL A 210 -1.21 0.85 16.28
CA VAL A 210 -1.98 0.01 17.20
C VAL A 210 -3.09 0.81 17.84
N LEU A 211 -4.33 0.41 17.58
CA LEU A 211 -5.53 1.00 18.15
C LEU A 211 -5.58 0.71 19.66
N LYS A 212 -5.87 1.74 20.48
CA LYS A 212 -5.78 1.61 21.95
C LYS A 212 -6.88 0.74 22.53
N GLU A 213 -8.05 0.78 21.90
CA GLU A 213 -9.28 0.11 22.31
C GLU A 213 -9.18 -1.41 22.14
N THR A 214 -8.53 -1.86 21.07
CA THR A 214 -8.40 -3.29 20.73
C THR A 214 -7.02 -3.85 21.05
N GLY A 215 -6.00 -2.98 21.18
CA GLY A 215 -4.61 -3.37 21.29
C GLY A 215 -4.02 -3.96 20.01
N ARG A 216 -4.70 -3.82 18.86
CA ARG A 216 -4.35 -4.46 17.58
C ARG A 216 -4.17 -3.43 16.46
N VAL A 217 -3.51 -3.87 15.38
CA VAL A 217 -3.39 -3.10 14.14
C VAL A 217 -4.55 -3.46 13.24
N HIS A 218 -5.27 -2.45 12.72
CA HIS A 218 -6.39 -2.62 11.81
C HIS A 218 -6.00 -1.98 10.48
N THR A 219 -5.70 -2.79 9.47
CA THR A 219 -5.45 -2.29 8.10
C THR A 219 -6.78 -1.97 7.44
N ASP A 220 -6.77 -1.03 6.52
CA ASP A 220 -7.85 -0.83 5.55
C ASP A 220 -7.54 -1.68 4.31
N TYR A 221 -8.51 -2.45 3.82
CA TYR A 221 -8.44 -3.20 2.57
C TYR A 221 -9.28 -2.48 1.50
N MET A 222 -8.65 -2.13 0.38
CA MET A 222 -9.32 -1.43 -0.71
C MET A 222 -9.58 -2.39 -1.89
N GLN A 223 -10.86 -2.60 -2.22
CA GLN A 223 -11.29 -3.43 -3.36
C GLN A 223 -11.19 -2.69 -4.70
N THR A 224 -11.38 -1.38 -4.73
CA THR A 224 -11.60 -0.60 -5.97
C THR A 224 -10.41 0.30 -6.33
N VAL A 225 -9.18 -0.22 -6.25
CA VAL A 225 -7.95 0.59 -6.49
C VAL A 225 -7.12 0.07 -7.64
N ALA A 226 -6.72 -1.22 -7.61
CA ALA A 226 -5.86 -1.75 -8.67
C ALA A 226 -6.71 -2.09 -9.90
N ALA A 227 -6.37 -1.61 -11.09
CA ALA A 227 -7.11 -1.96 -12.31
C ALA A 227 -7.13 -3.47 -12.63
N THR A 228 -6.24 -4.24 -12.01
CA THR A 228 -6.11 -5.70 -12.20
C THR A 228 -7.02 -6.55 -11.32
N GLY A 229 -7.84 -5.95 -10.44
CA GLY A 229 -8.66 -6.70 -9.46
C GLY A 229 -7.95 -7.06 -8.16
N ARG A 230 -6.67 -6.69 -7.98
CA ARG A 230 -5.95 -6.97 -6.73
C ARG A 230 -6.41 -6.04 -5.61
N LEU A 231 -6.61 -6.60 -4.42
CA LEU A 231 -6.77 -5.83 -3.20
C LEU A 231 -5.52 -4.98 -2.94
N ALA A 232 -5.73 -3.76 -2.45
CA ALA A 232 -4.67 -2.96 -1.84
C ALA A 232 -4.88 -2.89 -0.32
N SER A 233 -3.82 -2.58 0.43
CA SER A 233 -3.88 -2.38 1.88
C SER A 233 -3.18 -1.08 2.29
N ASN A 234 -3.77 -0.37 3.24
CA ASN A 234 -3.26 0.89 3.78
C ASN A 234 -3.53 1.01 5.29
N ASN A 235 -2.79 1.92 5.93
CA ASN A 235 -2.93 2.27 7.36
C ASN A 235 -2.90 1.09 8.35
N PRO A 236 -1.89 0.20 8.31
CA PRO A 236 -0.69 0.20 7.48
C PRO A 236 -0.79 -0.74 6.27
N ASN A 237 0.08 -0.56 5.27
CA ASN A 237 0.16 -1.49 4.14
C ASN A 237 0.83 -2.81 4.57
N LEU A 238 0.01 -3.83 4.84
CA LEU A 238 0.49 -5.15 5.27
C LEU A 238 1.01 -6.03 4.12
N GLN A 239 0.66 -5.70 2.87
CA GLN A 239 1.11 -6.47 1.69
C GLN A 239 2.59 -6.25 1.37
N ASN A 240 3.11 -5.06 1.65
CA ASN A 240 4.47 -4.67 1.28
C ASN A 240 5.54 -5.00 2.34
N ILE A 241 5.18 -5.67 3.43
CA ILE A 241 6.13 -6.06 4.48
C ILE A 241 7.14 -7.06 3.90
N PRO A 242 8.45 -6.74 3.88
CA PRO A 242 9.45 -7.60 3.24
C PRO A 242 9.47 -9.03 3.79
N ILE A 243 9.69 -10.02 2.91
CA ILE A 243 9.78 -11.45 3.28
C ILE A 243 11.09 -12.12 2.85
N ARG A 244 11.75 -11.56 1.83
CA ARG A 244 12.93 -12.17 1.21
C ARG A 244 14.19 -12.01 2.03
N THR A 245 14.33 -10.91 2.77
CA THR A 245 15.49 -10.63 3.61
C THR A 245 15.28 -11.13 5.02
N GLU A 246 16.36 -11.50 5.71
CA GLU A 246 16.34 -11.93 7.11
C GLU A 246 15.73 -10.86 8.01
N ARG A 247 16.17 -9.60 7.87
CA ARG A 247 15.59 -8.47 8.62
C ARG A 247 14.10 -8.24 8.31
N GLY A 248 13.67 -8.47 7.08
CA GLY A 248 12.24 -8.45 6.72
C GLY A 248 11.44 -9.51 7.47
N ARG A 249 12.00 -10.72 7.60
CA ARG A 249 11.40 -11.80 8.40
C ARG A 249 11.35 -11.47 9.89
N GLU A 250 12.36 -10.77 10.42
CA GLU A 250 12.30 -10.28 11.81
C GLU A 250 11.10 -9.36 12.03
N VAL A 251 10.84 -8.40 11.13
CA VAL A 251 9.63 -7.54 11.25
C VAL A 251 8.35 -8.37 11.26
N ARG A 252 8.29 -9.46 10.48
CA ARG A 252 7.12 -10.36 10.49
C ARG A 252 6.94 -11.11 11.80
N LYS A 253 8.02 -11.40 12.55
CA LYS A 253 7.93 -12.04 13.89
C LYS A 253 7.24 -11.15 14.92
N ALA A 254 7.19 -9.83 14.68
CA ALA A 254 6.44 -8.93 15.53
C ALA A 254 4.92 -9.16 15.45
N PHE A 255 4.42 -9.74 14.36
CA PHE A 255 3.01 -10.11 14.25
C PHE A 255 2.81 -11.44 14.97
N ILE A 256 2.05 -11.40 16.05
CA ILE A 256 1.88 -12.53 16.96
C ILE A 256 0.42 -13.01 16.97
N PRO A 257 0.14 -14.23 17.44
CA PRO A 257 -1.23 -14.69 17.62
C PRO A 257 -2.03 -13.78 18.56
N ARG A 258 -3.35 -13.96 18.54
CA ARG A 258 -4.27 -13.22 19.42
C ARG A 258 -3.95 -13.41 20.90
N ASN A 259 -3.65 -14.64 21.30
CA ASN A 259 -3.20 -15.02 22.64
C ASN A 259 -2.60 -16.45 22.57
N GLU A 260 -2.30 -17.05 23.73
CA GLU A 260 -1.67 -18.38 23.85
C GLU A 260 -2.52 -19.55 23.29
N ASP A 261 -3.83 -19.39 23.17
CA ASP A 261 -4.74 -20.42 22.63
C ASP A 261 -4.75 -20.44 21.09
N TYR A 262 -4.07 -19.50 20.43
CA TYR A 262 -4.07 -19.33 18.98
C TYR A 262 -2.67 -19.49 18.40
N THR A 263 -2.63 -19.93 17.14
CA THR A 263 -1.43 -19.90 16.29
C THR A 263 -1.70 -19.11 15.03
N LEU A 264 -0.67 -18.50 14.45
CA LEU A 264 -0.75 -17.94 13.10
C LEU A 264 -0.56 -19.06 12.07
N LEU A 265 -1.47 -19.11 11.10
CA LEU A 265 -1.40 -20.00 9.95
C LEU A 265 -1.27 -19.15 8.68
N ALA A 266 -0.31 -19.47 7.83
CA ALA A 266 -0.15 -18.87 6.51
C ALA A 266 -0.46 -19.91 5.44
N ALA A 267 -1.38 -19.57 4.54
CA ALA A 267 -1.68 -20.35 3.34
C ALA A 267 -1.42 -19.46 2.11
N ASP A 268 -0.64 -19.95 1.17
CA ASP A 268 -0.22 -19.21 -0.02
C ASP A 268 -0.39 -20.07 -1.27
N TYR A 269 -0.81 -19.45 -2.37
CA TYR A 269 -0.90 -20.15 -3.64
C TYR A 269 0.47 -20.24 -4.30
N SER A 270 0.96 -21.46 -4.50
CA SER A 270 2.25 -21.69 -5.16
C SER A 270 2.20 -21.27 -6.64
N GLN A 271 2.74 -20.08 -6.92
CA GLN A 271 2.94 -19.54 -8.27
C GLN A 271 1.64 -19.48 -9.08
N ILE A 272 0.57 -18.95 -8.48
CA ILE A 272 -0.75 -18.90 -9.12
C ILE A 272 -0.73 -18.22 -10.48
N GLU A 273 0.05 -17.15 -10.65
CA GLU A 273 0.13 -16.43 -11.92
C GLU A 273 0.72 -17.30 -13.04
N LEU A 274 1.77 -18.07 -12.76
CA LEU A 274 2.37 -18.98 -13.75
C LEU A 274 1.44 -20.15 -14.08
N ARG A 275 0.71 -20.66 -13.08
CA ARG A 275 -0.30 -21.70 -13.29
C ARG A 275 -1.46 -21.22 -14.15
N ILE A 276 -1.92 -19.98 -13.95
CA ILE A 276 -2.93 -19.34 -14.80
C ILE A 276 -2.39 -19.17 -16.23
N ILE A 277 -1.16 -18.68 -16.40
CA ILE A 277 -0.55 -18.56 -17.74
C ILE A 277 -0.48 -19.91 -18.44
N ALA A 278 -0.01 -20.96 -17.76
CA ALA A 278 0.06 -22.31 -18.32
C ALA A 278 -1.32 -22.82 -18.76
N ALA A 279 -2.37 -22.54 -17.99
CA ALA A 279 -3.74 -22.92 -18.31
C ALA A 279 -4.35 -22.08 -19.46
N LEU A 280 -4.00 -20.79 -19.57
CA LEU A 280 -4.50 -19.90 -20.62
C LEU A 280 -3.76 -20.06 -21.96
N SER A 281 -2.49 -20.50 -21.92
CA SER A 281 -1.69 -20.67 -23.12
C SER A 281 -1.88 -22.02 -23.81
N ASP A 282 -2.55 -22.98 -23.17
CA ASP A 282 -2.71 -24.38 -23.62
C ASP A 282 -1.38 -25.04 -24.05
N GLU A 283 -0.29 -24.72 -23.35
CA GLU A 283 1.04 -25.21 -23.70
C GLU A 283 1.39 -26.44 -22.86
N GLU A 284 1.57 -27.58 -23.54
CA GLU A 284 1.69 -28.87 -22.87
C GLU A 284 2.90 -28.96 -21.93
N ASN A 285 4.04 -28.34 -22.26
CA ASN A 285 5.23 -28.40 -21.42
C ASN A 285 5.03 -27.60 -20.12
N MET A 286 4.47 -26.39 -20.20
CA MET A 286 4.16 -25.55 -19.04
C MET A 286 3.10 -26.20 -18.16
N ILE A 287 2.04 -26.75 -18.73
CA ILE A 287 1.02 -27.49 -17.97
C ILE A 287 1.66 -28.69 -17.27
N SER A 288 2.50 -29.45 -17.99
CA SER A 288 3.17 -30.64 -17.43
C SER A 288 4.19 -30.29 -16.35
N ALA A 289 4.84 -29.12 -16.40
CA ALA A 289 5.77 -28.66 -15.38
C ALA A 289 5.08 -28.35 -14.02
N PHE A 290 3.75 -28.18 -14.02
CA PHE A 290 2.97 -27.85 -12.83
C PHE A 290 2.05 -28.98 -12.32
N LYS A 291 2.01 -30.13 -13.00
CA LYS A 291 1.34 -31.37 -12.56
C LYS A 291 2.16 -32.10 -11.51
#